data_AF-A0A2H6JYB3-F1
#
_entry.id   AF-A0A2H6JYB3-F1
#
_cell.length_a   1.000
_cell.length_b   1.000
_cell.length_c   1.000
_cell.angle_alpha   90.00
_cell.angle_beta   90.00
_cell.angle_gamma   90.00
#
_symmetry.space_group_name_H-M   'P 1'
#
loop_
_entity.id
_entity.type
_entity.pdbx_description
1 polymer ?
#
loop_
_entity_poly.entity_id
_entity_poly.type
_entity_poly.pdbx_seq_one_letter_code
_entity_poly.pdbx_strand_id
1 'polypeptide(L)' 'MKRGKYIIKDRLFERWICTAAVEKSLNEKVLDALTKPTTLQKLYELLPEHSKPAIRGTVYRLIRRGMIKRVGKGKYVKG' A
#
# COMPACT_ATOMS: atom_id res chain seq x y z
N MET A 1 -28.56 -5.22 -28.62
CA MET A 1 -27.10 -5.49 -28.66
C MET A 1 -26.71 -6.32 -27.45
N LYS A 2 -26.41 -7.62 -27.61
CA LYS A 2 -25.89 -8.46 -26.51
C LYS A 2 -24.40 -8.17 -26.34
N ARG A 3 -24.00 -7.55 -25.22
CA ARG A 3 -22.57 -7.37 -24.87
C ARG A 3 -21.94 -8.76 -24.73
N GLY A 4 -21.08 -9.14 -25.66
CA GLY A 4 -20.32 -10.39 -25.57
C GLY A 4 -19.48 -10.40 -24.29
N LYS A 5 -19.55 -11.49 -23.52
CA LYS A 5 -18.61 -11.75 -22.43
C LYS A 5 -17.28 -12.16 -23.07
N TYR A 6 -16.32 -11.25 -23.11
CA TYR A 6 -14.97 -11.56 -23.53
C TYR A 6 -14.23 -12.23 -22.37
N ILE A 7 -13.84 -13.49 -22.55
CA ILE A 7 -12.98 -14.21 -21.60
C ILE A 7 -11.55 -14.06 -22.13
N ILE A 8 -10.77 -13.20 -21.50
CA ILE A 8 -9.34 -13.06 -21.80
C ILE A 8 -8.65 -14.32 -21.25
N LYS A 9 -8.45 -15.34 -22.09
CA LYS A 9 -7.68 -16.55 -21.77
C LYS A 9 -6.18 -16.33 -22.01
N ASP A 10 -5.66 -15.18 -21.59
CA ASP A 10 -4.23 -14.91 -21.68
C ASP A 10 -3.56 -15.37 -20.38
N ARG A 11 -2.80 -16.46 -20.46
CA ARG A 11 -2.08 -17.02 -19.31
C ARG A 11 -1.06 -16.05 -18.73
N LEU A 12 -0.51 -15.13 -19.52
CA LEU A 12 0.37 -14.07 -19.04
C LEU A 12 -0.42 -13.03 -18.26
N PHE A 13 -1.62 -12.68 -18.73
CA PHE A 13 -2.53 -11.78 -18.03
C PHE A 13 -3.06 -12.40 -16.73
N GLU A 14 -3.45 -13.67 -16.73
CA GLU A 14 -3.84 -14.42 -15.53
C GLU A 14 -2.70 -14.48 -14.52
N ARG A 15 -1.48 -14.81 -14.98
CA ARG A 15 -0.29 -14.84 -14.12
C ARG A 15 0.04 -13.46 -13.58
N TRP A 16 -0.07 -12.41 -14.39
CA TRP A 16 0.13 -11.03 -13.95
C TRP A 16 -0.91 -10.61 -12.92
N ILE A 17 -2.20 -10.94 -13.11
CA ILE A 17 -3.25 -10.70 -12.12
C ILE A 17 -2.96 -11.46 -10.82
N CYS A 18 -2.57 -12.73 -10.90
CA CYS A 18 -2.24 -13.51 -9.71
C CYS A 18 -1.05 -12.92 -8.96
N THR A 19 0.02 -12.50 -9.66
CA THR A 19 1.18 -11.85 -9.02
C THR A 19 0.79 -10.50 -8.42
N ALA A 20 0.03 -9.68 -9.15
CA ALA A 20 -0.46 -8.39 -8.67
C ALA A 20 -1.43 -8.51 -7.49
N ALA A 21 -2.19 -9.61 -7.40
CA ALA A 21 -3.08 -9.89 -6.28
C ALA A 21 -2.35 -10.43 -5.04
N VAL A 22 -1.17 -11.05 -5.22
CA VAL A 22 -0.37 -11.62 -4.13
C VAL A 22 0.61 -10.58 -3.55
N GLU A 23 1.17 -9.70 -4.39
CA GLU A 23 2.05 -8.64 -3.91
C GLU A 23 1.25 -7.51 -3.26
N LYS A 24 1.26 -7.47 -1.93
CA LYS A 24 0.75 -6.32 -1.18
C LYS A 24 1.45 -5.06 -1.66
N SER A 25 0.65 -4.09 -2.11
CA SER A 25 1.14 -2.79 -2.52
C SER A 25 1.85 -2.10 -1.35
N LEU A 26 2.79 -1.19 -1.65
CA LEU A 26 3.45 -0.39 -0.60
C LEU A 26 2.43 0.35 0.28
N ASN A 27 1.28 0.75 -0.29
CA ASN A 27 0.20 1.37 0.48
C ASN A 27 -0.37 0.42 1.54
N GLU A 28 -0.67 -0.82 1.16
CA GLU A 28 -1.20 -1.84 2.08
C GLU A 28 -0.17 -2.23 3.12
N LYS A 29 1.09 -2.43 2.73
CA LYS A 29 2.20 -2.69 3.66
C LYS A 29 2.33 -1.58 4.72
N VAL A 30 2.21 -0.31 4.31
CA VAL A 30 2.24 0.84 5.23
C VAL A 30 1.01 0.87 6.14
N LEU A 31 -0.18 0.55 5.62
CA LEU A 31 -1.41 0.51 6.43
C LEU A 31 -1.40 -0.65 7.44
N ASP A 32 -0.87 -1.81 7.07
CA ASP A 32 -0.72 -2.97 7.95
C ASP A 32 0.27 -2.67 9.09
N ALA A 33 1.36 -1.95 8.79
CA ALA A 33 2.33 -1.49 9.78
C ALA A 33 1.76 -0.44 10.77
N LEU A 34 0.59 0.15 10.47
CA LEU A 34 -0.07 1.19 11.26
C LEU A 34 -1.26 0.68 12.09
N THR A 35 -1.28 -0.62 12.37
CA THR A 35 -2.16 -1.23 13.40
C THR A 35 -1.95 -0.62 14.79
N LYS A 36 -0.75 -0.11 15.06
CA LYS A 36 -0.42 0.69 16.26
C LYS A 36 0.11 2.07 15.83
N PRO A 37 0.04 3.10 16.69
CA PRO A 37 0.64 4.40 16.38
C PRO A 37 2.17 4.30 16.20
N THR A 38 2.64 4.50 14.98
CA THR A 38 4.04 4.22 14.59
C THR A 38 4.71 5.49 14.03
N THR A 39 6.03 5.64 14.24
CA THR A 39 6.83 6.74 13.67
C THR A 39 7.37 6.38 12.28
N LEU A 40 7.78 7.39 11.50
CA LEU A 40 8.43 7.16 10.19
C LEU A 40 9.69 6.30 10.30
N GLN A 41 10.50 6.48 11.36
CA GLN A 41 11.71 5.70 11.56
C GLN A 41 11.41 4.20 11.68
N LYS A 42 10.39 3.86 12.47
CA LYS A 42 9.96 2.48 12.64
C LYS A 42 9.30 1.90 11.37
N LEU A 43 8.67 2.73 10.54
CA LEU A 43 8.22 2.29 9.21
C LEU A 43 9.39 1.95 8.29
N TYR A 44 10.53 2.66 8.39
CA TYR A 44 11.73 2.31 7.62
C TYR A 44 12.34 0.98 8.07
N GLU A 45 12.29 0.68 9.37
CA GLU A 45 12.74 -0.60 9.94
C GLU A 45 11.82 -1.76 9.52
N LEU A 46 10.50 -1.53 9.46
CA LEU A 46 9.52 -2.56 9.08
C LEU A 46 9.49 -2.84 7.57
N LEU A 47 9.94 -1.90 6.75
CA LEU A 47 9.91 -1.99 5.28
C LEU A 47 11.30 -1.72 4.68
N PRO A 48 12.33 -2.51 5.03
CA PRO A 48 13.71 -2.27 4.60
C PRO A 48 13.91 -2.45 3.09
N GLU A 49 13.02 -3.22 2.43
CA GLU A 49 13.03 -3.44 0.99
C GLU A 49 12.70 -2.19 0.17
N HIS A 50 12.10 -1.17 0.82
CA HIS A 50 11.65 0.05 0.15
C HIS A 50 12.52 1.24 0.55
N SER A 51 12.76 2.14 -0.41
CA SER A 51 13.55 3.35 -0.14
C SER A 51 12.84 4.29 0.83
N LYS A 52 13.60 4.94 1.72
CA LYS A 52 13.07 5.93 2.67
C LYS A 52 12.21 7.02 2.00
N PRO A 53 12.59 7.58 0.83
CA PRO A 53 11.75 8.55 0.11
C PRO A 53 10.42 7.96 -0.37
N ALA A 54 10.39 6.70 -0.81
CA ALA A 54 9.17 6.04 -1.26
C ALA A 54 8.19 5.82 -0.11
N ILE A 55 8.70 5.38 1.05
CA ILE A 55 7.89 5.22 2.27
C ILE A 55 7.33 6.56 2.72
N ARG A 56 8.17 7.61 2.80
CA ARG A 56 7.74 8.97 3.17
C ARG A 56 6.68 9.52 2.22
N GLY A 57 6.89 9.40 0.91
CA GLY A 57 5.94 9.83 -0.10
C GLY A 57 4.60 9.10 0.00
N THR A 58 4.65 7.80 0.29
CA THR A 58 3.45 6.98 0.48
C THR A 58 2.67 7.40 1.72
N VAL A 59 3.34 7.60 2.87
CA VAL A 59 2.70 8.10 4.10
C VAL A 59 2.00 9.44 3.85
N TYR A 60 2.66 10.41 3.22
CA TYR A 60 2.02 11.70 2.91
C TYR A 60 0.87 11.59 1.92
N ARG A 61 0.96 10.69 0.95
CA ARG A 61 -0.15 10.41 0.01
C ARG A 61 -1.36 9.84 0.76
N LEU A 62 -1.14 8.89 1.66
CA LEU A 62 -2.19 8.26 2.45
C LEU A 62 -2.83 9.22 3.46
N ILE A 63 -2.05 10.15 4.02
CA ILE A 63 -2.58 11.25 4.84
C ILE A 63 -3.48 12.17 4.01
N ARG A 64 -3.04 12.59 2.80
CA ARG A 64 -3.89 13.42 1.91
C ARG A 64 -5.19 12.72 1.52
N ARG A 65 -5.19 11.39 1.44
CA ARG A 65 -6.38 10.57 1.17
C ARG A 65 -7.23 10.29 2.40
N GLY A 66 -6.84 10.77 3.59
CA GLY A 66 -7.56 10.55 4.85
C GLY A 66 -7.44 9.13 5.42
N MET A 67 -6.59 8.26 4.85
CA MET A 67 -6.43 6.87 5.30
C MET A 67 -5.52 6.72 6.53
N ILE A 68 -4.71 7.74 6.81
CA ILE A 68 -3.79 7.80 7.96
C ILE A 68 -3.91 9.19 8.58
N LYS A 69 -3.89 9.24 9.91
CA LYS A 69 -3.88 10.49 10.70
C LYS A 69 -2.58 10.60 11.50
N ARG A 70 -2.16 11.84 11.77
CA ARG A 70 -1.03 12.12 12.65
C ARG A 70 -1.55 12.36 14.07
N VAL A 71 -1.06 11.60 15.04
CA VAL A 71 -1.62 11.57 16.42
C VAL A 71 -0.78 12.36 17.43
N GLY A 72 0.36 12.91 17.00
CA GLY A 72 1.30 13.67 17.83
C GLY A 72 2.72 13.08 17.86
N LYS A 73 3.72 13.89 18.21
CA LYS A 73 5.16 13.51 18.28
C LYS A 73 5.69 12.77 17.02
N GLY A 74 5.15 13.09 15.84
CA GLY A 74 5.55 12.43 14.59
C GLY A 74 5.06 10.98 14.42
N LYS A 75 4.05 10.57 15.21
CA LYS A 75 3.39 9.27 15.09
C LYS A 75 2.19 9.34 14.16
N TYR A 76 1.96 8.25 13.45
CA TYR A 76 0.89 8.06 12.48
C TYR A 76 0.03 6.86 12.91
N VAL A 77 -1.26 6.92 12.63
CA VAL A 77 -2.25 5.87 12.92
C VAL A 77 -3.18 5.72 11.72
N LYS A 78 -3.72 4.53 11.51
CA LYS A 78 -4.79 4.32 10.53
C LYS A 78 -5.99 5.23 10.85
N GLY A 79 -6.45 5.97 9.85
CA GLY A 79 -7.42 7.06 9.95
C GLY A 79 -8.87 6.61 10.03
#